data_AF-A0A6J3I0D4-F1
#
_entry.id   AF-A0A6J3I0D4-F1
#
_cell.length_a   1.000
_cell.length_b   1.000
_cell.length_c   1.000
_cell.angle_alpha   90.00
_cell.angle_beta   90.00
_cell.angle_gamma   90.00
#
_symmetry.space_group_name_H-M   'P 1'
#
loop_
_entity.id
_entity.type
_entity.pdbx_description
1 polymer ?
#
loop_
_entity_poly.entity_id
_entity_poly.type
_entity_poly.pdbx_seq_one_letter_code
_entity_poly.pdbx_strand_id
1 'polypeptide(L)'
;MSGSFELSVQDLNDLLSDGSGCYSLPSQPCNEVTPRVYVGNASVAQDIPKLQKLGITHVLNAAEGRSFMHVNTNANFYKDSGITYLGIKANDTQEFNLSAYFERAADFIDQALAQKNELVSRITEDPTVMILPSQGFILIGNRGHFMLRE
;
A
#
# COMPACT_ATOMS: atom_id res chain seq x y z
N MET A 1 22.73 1.10 -29.07
CA MET A 1 23.36 0.79 -27.76
C MET A 1 22.31 1.10 -26.70
N SER A 2 21.45 0.14 -26.34
CA SER A 2 20.55 0.32 -25.20
C SER A 2 21.36 0.00 -23.94
N GLY A 3 21.94 1.03 -23.32
CA GLY A 3 22.46 0.87 -21.96
C GLY A 3 21.27 0.57 -21.07
N SER A 4 21.21 -0.66 -20.55
CA SER A 4 20.36 -0.98 -19.41
C SER A 4 20.78 -0.07 -18.27
N PHE A 5 19.93 0.89 -17.92
CA PHE A 5 20.09 1.64 -16.68
C PHE A 5 19.85 0.65 -15.54
N GLU A 6 20.92 0.06 -15.05
CA GLU A 6 20.89 -0.82 -13.89
C GLU A 6 21.02 0.10 -12.66
N LEU A 7 19.92 0.29 -11.94
CA LEU A 7 19.90 0.99 -10.66
C LEU A 7 20.33 -0.01 -9.58
N SER A 8 21.30 0.36 -8.75
CA SER A 8 21.72 -0.43 -7.60
C SER A 8 20.85 -0.15 -6.37
N VAL A 9 20.88 -1.05 -5.39
CA VAL A 9 20.22 -0.83 -4.07
C VAL A 9 20.77 0.44 -3.39
N GLN A 10 22.05 0.77 -3.59
CA GLN A 10 22.64 1.97 -3.03
C GLN A 10 22.04 3.24 -3.64
N ASP A 11 21.80 3.26 -4.96
CA ASP A 11 21.17 4.41 -5.62
C ASP A 11 19.74 4.66 -5.08
N LEU A 12 19.02 3.59 -4.71
CA LEU A 12 17.70 3.70 -4.09
C LEU A 12 17.80 4.20 -2.65
N ASN A 13 18.77 3.73 -1.87
CA ASN A 13 19.01 4.21 -0.50
C ASN A 13 19.34 5.70 -0.48
N ASP A 14 20.17 6.17 -1.42
CA ASP A 14 20.55 7.56 -1.55
C ASP A 14 19.32 8.44 -1.89
N LEU A 15 18.39 7.94 -2.72
CA LEU A 15 17.14 8.62 -3.03
C LEU A 15 16.17 8.72 -1.83
N LEU A 16 16.21 7.73 -0.93
CA LEU A 16 15.33 7.65 0.25
C LEU A 16 15.87 8.43 1.45
N SER A 17 17.18 8.67 1.50
CA SER A 17 17.83 9.44 2.55
C SER A 17 17.80 10.94 2.29
N ASP A 18 17.90 11.76 3.33
CA ASP A 18 18.12 13.19 3.18
C ASP A 18 19.59 13.50 2.79
N GLY A 19 19.91 14.78 2.57
CA GLY A 19 21.27 15.21 2.23
C GLY A 19 22.35 14.93 3.28
N SER A 20 21.98 14.40 4.45
CA SER A 20 22.89 13.94 5.49
C SER A 20 23.04 12.41 5.55
N GLY A 21 22.32 11.67 4.71
CA GLY A 21 22.25 10.21 4.73
C GLY A 21 21.30 9.65 5.80
N CYS A 22 20.44 10.48 6.39
CA CYS A 22 19.48 10.06 7.40
C CYS A 22 18.11 9.74 6.78
N TYR A 23 17.45 8.69 7.27
CA TYR A 23 16.08 8.35 6.89
C TYR A 23 15.08 9.07 7.80
N SER A 24 14.06 9.67 7.19
CA SER A 24 12.96 10.30 7.91
C SER A 24 11.82 9.31 8.14
N LEU A 25 11.23 9.35 9.34
CA LEU A 25 9.99 8.63 9.61
C LEU A 25 8.80 9.36 8.97
N PRO A 26 7.68 8.65 8.69
CA PRO A 26 6.46 9.28 8.19
C PRO A 26 6.03 10.43 9.10
N SER A 27 5.83 11.61 8.50
CA SER A 27 5.38 12.82 9.21
C SER A 27 3.88 12.81 9.50
N GLN A 28 3.13 11.95 8.82
CA GLN A 28 1.69 11.82 8.96
C GLN A 28 1.27 10.33 9.01
N PRO A 29 0.15 10.00 9.66
CA PRO A 29 -0.34 8.62 9.71
C PRO A 29 -0.82 8.04 8.37
N CYS A 30 -1.11 8.91 7.40
CA CYS A 30 -1.65 8.53 6.09
C CYS A 30 -1.41 9.65 5.07
N ASN A 31 -0.97 9.29 3.86
CA ASN A 31 -0.71 10.20 2.76
C ASN A 31 -1.28 9.65 1.46
N GLU A 32 -1.90 10.52 0.65
CA GLU A 32 -2.19 10.20 -0.75
C GLU A 32 -0.87 10.31 -1.54
N VAL A 33 -0.41 9.20 -2.11
CA VAL A 33 0.88 9.13 -2.82
C VAL A 33 0.72 9.25 -4.35
N THR A 34 -0.45 8.91 -4.85
CA THR A 34 -0.91 9.11 -6.24
C THR A 34 -2.44 9.16 -6.21
N PRO A 35 -3.12 9.76 -7.21
CA PRO A 35 -4.56 9.96 -7.13
C PRO A 35 -5.32 8.67 -6.76
N ARG A 36 -6.11 8.76 -5.67
CA ARG A 36 -6.93 7.67 -5.12
C ARG A 36 -6.16 6.50 -4.49
N VAL A 37 -4.85 6.65 -4.26
CA VAL A 37 -4.01 5.66 -3.59
C VAL A 37 -3.33 6.29 -2.38
N TYR A 38 -3.64 5.73 -1.22
CA TYR A 38 -3.17 6.19 0.07
C TYR A 38 -2.22 5.16 0.67
N VAL A 39 -1.14 5.62 1.28
CA VAL A 39 -0.26 4.80 2.11
C VAL A 39 -0.46 5.22 3.56
N GLY A 40 -0.82 4.28 4.43
CA GLY A 40 -1.21 4.56 5.80
C GLY A 40 -0.67 3.56 6.81
N ASN A 41 -0.65 3.95 8.09
CA ASN A 41 -0.21 3.07 9.17
C ASN A 41 -1.37 2.26 9.78
N ALA A 42 -1.04 1.37 10.71
CA ALA A 42 -2.01 0.51 11.40
C ALA A 42 -3.15 1.27 12.08
N SER A 43 -2.86 2.45 12.67
CA SER A 43 -3.86 3.24 13.39
C SER A 43 -4.98 3.74 12.47
N VAL A 44 -4.64 4.08 11.22
CA VAL A 44 -5.63 4.52 10.23
C VAL A 44 -6.42 3.34 9.69
N ALA A 45 -5.76 2.20 9.45
CA ALA A 45 -6.41 0.98 8.99
C ALA A 45 -7.48 0.44 9.95
N GLN A 46 -7.28 0.65 11.24
CA GLN A 46 -8.18 0.17 12.30
C GLN A 46 -9.33 1.15 12.60
N ASP A 47 -9.34 2.32 11.97
CA ASP A 47 -10.36 3.37 12.15
C ASP A 47 -11.32 3.39 10.96
N ILE A 48 -12.31 2.49 10.97
CA ILE A 48 -13.32 2.38 9.90
C ILE A 48 -14.05 3.71 9.64
N PRO A 49 -14.53 4.47 10.66
CA PRO A 49 -15.12 5.78 10.42
C PRO A 49 -14.20 6.74 9.66
N LYS A 50 -12.90 6.76 9.98
CA LYS A 50 -11.93 7.57 9.26
C LYS A 50 -11.72 7.09 7.83
N LEU A 51 -11.65 5.78 7.59
CA LEU A 51 -11.56 5.20 6.25
C LEU A 51 -12.76 5.62 5.39
N GLN A 52 -13.97 5.52 5.92
CA GLN A 52 -15.20 5.93 5.24
C GLN A 52 -15.24 7.43 4.95
N LYS A 53 -14.79 8.26 5.91
CA LYS A 53 -14.68 9.72 5.72
C LYS A 53 -13.68 10.10 4.61
N LEU A 54 -12.65 9.28 4.41
CA LEU A 54 -11.67 9.44 3.34
C LEU A 54 -12.15 8.84 2.00
N GLY A 55 -13.33 8.23 1.93
CA GLY A 55 -13.83 7.56 0.73
C GLY A 55 -13.08 6.26 0.40
N ILE A 56 -12.39 5.65 1.37
CA ILE A 56 -11.64 4.41 1.18
C ILE A 56 -12.62 3.25 0.98
N THR A 57 -12.49 2.57 -0.16
CA THR A 57 -13.33 1.42 -0.53
C THR A 57 -12.55 0.11 -0.53
N HIS A 58 -11.22 0.16 -0.61
CA HIS A 58 -10.35 -1.01 -0.64
C HIS A 58 -9.17 -0.84 0.31
N VAL A 59 -8.88 -1.88 1.10
CA VAL A 59 -7.70 -1.93 1.98
C VAL A 59 -6.83 -3.12 1.60
N LEU A 60 -5.58 -2.84 1.23
CA LEU A 60 -4.50 -3.81 1.06
C LEU A 60 -3.59 -3.74 2.29
N ASN A 61 -3.68 -4.75 3.14
CA ASN A 61 -2.79 -4.90 4.30
C ASN A 61 -1.57 -5.75 3.91
N ALA A 62 -0.42 -5.12 3.68
CA ALA A 62 0.82 -5.82 3.35
C ALA A 62 1.56 -6.35 4.58
N ALA A 63 0.96 -6.30 5.77
CA ALA A 63 1.53 -6.77 7.02
C ALA A 63 0.48 -7.51 7.87
N GLU A 64 -0.38 -8.33 7.24
CA GLU A 64 -1.42 -9.07 7.96
C GLU A 64 -0.80 -10.07 8.95
N GLY A 65 -1.18 -10.00 10.22
CA GLY A 65 -0.72 -10.94 11.22
C GLY A 65 -1.06 -10.52 12.64
N ARG A 66 -0.61 -11.30 13.61
CA ARG A 66 -0.94 -11.11 15.04
C ARG A 66 0.25 -10.72 15.91
N SER A 67 1.47 -10.69 15.36
CA SER A 67 2.64 -10.27 16.13
C SER A 67 2.69 -8.74 16.24
N PHE A 68 3.53 -8.23 17.14
CA PHE A 68 3.72 -6.79 17.34
C PHE A 68 4.15 -6.04 16.07
N MET A 69 4.78 -6.73 15.11
CA MET A 69 5.23 -6.14 13.83
C MET A 69 4.17 -6.18 12.73
N HIS A 70 2.99 -6.75 13.00
CA HIS A 70 1.91 -6.91 12.03
C HIS A 70 0.68 -6.07 12.37
N VAL A 71 -0.14 -5.82 11.36
CA VAL A 71 -1.47 -5.20 11.49
C VAL A 71 -2.52 -6.31 11.59
N ASN A 72 -3.10 -6.45 12.78
CA ASN A 72 -4.12 -7.46 13.07
C ASN A 72 -5.51 -7.03 12.59
N THR A 73 -5.69 -7.00 11.28
CA THR A 73 -6.99 -6.88 10.61
C THR A 73 -7.20 -8.06 9.66
N ASN A 74 -8.43 -8.27 9.21
CA ASN A 74 -8.78 -9.29 8.22
C ASN A 74 -10.12 -8.91 7.55
N ALA A 75 -10.59 -9.70 6.60
CA ALA A 75 -11.87 -9.43 5.92
C ALA A 75 -13.06 -9.31 6.88
N ASN A 76 -13.09 -10.06 7.98
CA ASN A 76 -14.17 -9.98 8.97
C ASN A 76 -14.12 -8.69 9.80
N PHE A 77 -12.95 -8.07 9.97
CA PHE A 77 -12.82 -6.77 10.61
C PHE A 77 -13.56 -5.67 9.82
N TYR A 78 -13.50 -5.73 8.49
CA TYR A 78 -14.17 -4.78 7.59
C TYR A 78 -15.59 -5.19 7.19
N LYS A 79 -16.13 -6.25 7.79
CA LYS A 79 -17.47 -6.74 7.47
C LYS A 79 -18.51 -5.63 7.68
N ASP A 80 -19.47 -5.55 6.77
CA ASP A 80 -20.57 -4.58 6.78
C ASP A 80 -20.14 -3.09 6.67
N SER A 81 -18.84 -2.81 6.48
CA SER A 81 -18.34 -1.43 6.31
C SER A 81 -18.41 -0.91 4.87
N GLY A 82 -18.63 -1.79 3.89
CA GLY A 82 -18.50 -1.50 2.46
C GLY A 82 -17.06 -1.50 1.94
N ILE A 83 -16.07 -1.83 2.79
CA ILE A 83 -14.65 -1.90 2.43
C ILE A 83 -14.27 -3.32 2.01
N THR A 84 -13.72 -3.45 0.82
CA THR A 84 -13.13 -4.68 0.31
C THR A 84 -11.70 -4.84 0.85
N TYR A 85 -11.32 -6.04 1.25
CA TYR A 85 -10.04 -6.29 1.93
C TYR A 85 -9.18 -7.33 1.22
N LEU A 86 -7.88 -7.05 1.12
CA LEU A 86 -6.82 -7.99 0.77
C LEU A 86 -5.74 -7.97 1.85
N GLY A 87 -5.42 -9.14 2.42
CA GLY A 87 -4.33 -9.31 3.37
C GLY A 87 -3.16 -10.11 2.77
N ILE A 88 -1.95 -9.62 2.96
CA ILE A 88 -0.69 -10.32 2.68
C ILE A 88 0.05 -10.46 4.02
N LYS A 89 0.39 -11.69 4.39
CA LYS A 89 1.11 -12.00 5.62
C LYS A 89 2.61 -11.85 5.41
N ALA A 90 3.05 -10.65 5.09
CA ALA A 90 4.46 -10.37 4.87
C ALA A 90 5.18 -10.10 6.18
N ASN A 91 6.38 -10.67 6.29
CA ASN A 91 7.33 -10.29 7.32
C ASN A 91 8.26 -9.22 6.77
N ASP A 92 8.62 -8.26 7.61
CA ASP A 92 9.53 -7.18 7.27
C ASP A 92 11.00 -7.63 7.35
N THR A 93 11.38 -8.59 6.50
CA THR A 93 12.74 -9.15 6.47
C THR A 93 13.20 -9.37 5.03
N GLN A 94 14.52 -9.38 4.80
CA GLN A 94 15.13 -9.56 3.48
C GLN A 94 14.84 -10.95 2.90
N GLU A 95 14.60 -11.95 3.75
CA GLU A 95 14.31 -13.32 3.35
C GLU A 95 12.85 -13.50 2.89
N PHE A 96 11.96 -12.56 3.22
CA PHE A 96 10.58 -12.63 2.79
C PHE A 96 10.45 -12.25 1.32
N ASN A 97 10.09 -13.21 0.48
CA ASN A 97 9.85 -12.94 -0.93
C ASN A 97 8.51 -12.20 -1.16
N LEU A 98 8.55 -10.87 -1.00
CA LEU A 98 7.39 -10.02 -1.26
C LEU A 98 7.03 -9.96 -2.75
N SER A 99 8.00 -10.16 -3.64
CA SER A 99 7.79 -10.09 -5.10
C SER A 99 6.76 -11.11 -5.60
N ALA A 100 6.64 -12.25 -4.91
CA ALA A 100 5.63 -13.27 -5.20
C ALA A 100 4.18 -12.77 -5.06
N TYR A 101 3.96 -11.62 -4.43
CA TYR A 101 2.64 -11.01 -4.22
C TYR A 101 2.38 -9.78 -5.09
N PHE A 102 3.35 -9.34 -5.89
CA PHE A 102 3.24 -8.09 -6.67
C PHE A 102 2.10 -8.11 -7.67
N GLU A 103 1.97 -9.17 -8.46
CA GLU A 103 0.88 -9.31 -9.43
C GLU A 103 -0.48 -9.26 -8.73
N ARG A 104 -0.65 -10.05 -7.67
CA ARG A 104 -1.88 -10.07 -6.88
C ARG A 104 -2.22 -8.71 -6.24
N ALA A 105 -1.22 -8.00 -5.74
CA ALA A 105 -1.39 -6.67 -5.15
C ALA A 105 -1.76 -5.63 -6.22
N ALA A 106 -1.08 -5.67 -7.37
CA ALA A 106 -1.34 -4.79 -8.51
C ALA A 106 -2.76 -5.01 -9.05
N ASP A 107 -3.17 -6.26 -9.29
CA ASP A 107 -4.51 -6.59 -9.74
C ASP A 107 -5.60 -6.07 -8.79
N PHE A 108 -5.36 -6.15 -7.48
CA PHE A 108 -6.29 -5.63 -6.48
C PHE A 108 -6.41 -4.11 -6.54
N ILE A 109 -5.29 -3.40 -6.70
CA ILE A 109 -5.27 -1.95 -6.87
C ILE A 109 -5.98 -1.55 -8.17
N ASP A 110 -5.68 -2.25 -9.28
CA ASP A 110 -6.28 -1.98 -10.59
C ASP A 110 -7.79 -2.20 -10.59
N GLN A 111 -8.26 -3.31 -9.98
CA GLN A 111 -9.69 -3.58 -9.82
C GLN A 111 -10.40 -2.49 -9.02
N ALA A 112 -9.80 -2.04 -7.91
CA ALA A 112 -10.35 -0.95 -7.13
C ALA A 112 -10.44 0.32 -7.97
N LEU A 113 -9.36 0.71 -8.66
CA LEU A 113 -9.33 1.94 -9.44
C LEU A 113 -10.30 1.91 -10.64
N ALA A 114 -10.48 0.74 -11.27
CA ALA A 114 -11.33 0.51 -12.44
C ALA A 114 -12.84 0.54 -12.14
N GLN A 115 -13.28 0.33 -10.90
CA GLN A 115 -14.70 0.43 -10.52
C GLN A 115 -15.33 1.82 -10.81
N LYS A 116 -14.50 2.82 -11.14
CA LYS A 116 -14.93 4.12 -11.66
C LYS A 116 -15.56 4.05 -13.06
N ASN A 117 -15.15 3.11 -13.91
CA ASN A 117 -15.54 3.08 -15.32
C ASN A 117 -16.89 2.39 -15.59
N GLU A 118 -17.41 1.60 -14.66
CA GLU A 118 -18.68 0.89 -14.82
C GLU A 118 -19.89 1.62 -14.20
N LEU A 119 -19.65 2.65 -13.35
CA LEU A 119 -20.67 3.27 -12.51
C LEU A 119 -20.96 4.74 -12.85
N VAL A 120 -20.99 5.11 -14.13
CA VAL A 120 -21.38 6.47 -14.60
C VAL A 120 -22.85 6.84 -14.23
N SER A 121 -23.61 5.99 -13.54
CA SER A 121 -25.01 6.22 -13.17
C SER A 121 -25.33 6.27 -11.68
N ARG A 122 -24.36 6.12 -10.77
CA ARG A 122 -24.64 6.22 -9.31
C ARG A 122 -23.65 7.18 -8.67
N ILE A 123 -24.19 8.19 -7.99
CA ILE A 123 -23.47 9.11 -7.12
C ILE A 123 -22.91 8.30 -5.95
N THR A 124 -21.79 7.62 -6.16
CA THR A 124 -21.09 6.81 -5.16
C THR A 124 -19.61 7.09 -5.29
N GLU A 125 -19.00 7.45 -4.16
CA GLU A 125 -17.61 7.85 -3.95
C GLU A 125 -16.61 7.18 -4.92
N ASP A 126 -15.70 7.97 -5.50
CA ASP A 126 -14.62 7.46 -6.36
C ASP A 126 -13.84 6.37 -5.60
N PRO A 127 -13.64 5.16 -6.17
CA PRO A 127 -13.01 4.09 -5.42
C PRO A 127 -11.60 4.47 -4.97
N THR A 128 -11.27 4.28 -3.70
CA THR A 128 -9.98 4.70 -3.14
C THR A 128 -9.31 3.54 -2.41
N VAL A 129 -8.00 3.39 -2.60
CA VAL A 129 -7.19 2.28 -2.06
C VAL A 129 -6.32 2.76 -0.92
N MET A 130 -6.28 2.01 0.19
CA MET A 130 -5.28 2.16 1.24
C MET A 130 -4.31 0.99 1.25
N ILE A 131 -3.02 1.29 1.20
CA ILE A 131 -1.91 0.34 1.31
C ILE A 131 -1.28 0.50 2.69
N LEU A 132 -1.17 -0.60 3.42
CA LEU A 132 -0.47 -0.65 4.71
C LEU A 132 0.88 -1.34 4.51
N PRO A 133 2.00 -0.60 4.57
CA PRO A 133 3.31 -1.18 4.41
C PRO A 133 3.65 -2.04 5.64
N SER A 134 4.44 -3.09 5.47
CA SER A 134 5.26 -3.56 6.60
C SER A 134 6.24 -2.43 6.95
N GLN A 135 6.78 -2.43 8.16
CA GLN A 135 7.58 -1.32 8.70
C GLN A 135 8.81 -0.91 7.82
N GLY A 136 9.11 -1.59 6.70
CA GLY A 136 10.14 -1.27 5.72
C GLY A 136 9.79 -1.45 4.22
N PHE A 137 8.54 -1.72 3.80
CA PHE A 137 8.21 -1.89 2.36
C PHE A 137 7.18 -0.88 1.83
N ILE A 138 7.55 -0.06 0.85
CA ILE A 138 6.62 0.84 0.17
C ILE A 138 6.18 0.20 -1.16
N LEU A 139 4.91 -0.21 -1.25
CA LEU A 139 4.29 -0.61 -2.51
C LEU A 139 3.71 0.64 -3.19
N ILE A 140 4.27 1.08 -4.31
CA ILE A 140 3.65 2.10 -5.17
C ILE A 140 3.41 1.49 -6.55
N GLY A 141 2.15 1.46 -6.97
CA GLY A 141 1.74 0.96 -8.28
C GLY A 141 1.60 2.09 -9.30
N ASN A 142 2.48 2.11 -10.31
CA ASN A 142 2.08 2.17 -11.72
C ASN A 142 3.22 1.57 -12.56
N ARG A 143 2.91 0.57 -13.39
CA ARG A 143 3.84 -0.11 -14.33
C ARG A 143 5.28 -0.32 -13.84
N GLY A 144 5.47 -1.33 -12.98
CA GLY A 144 6.77 -2.01 -12.84
C GLY A 144 7.80 -1.37 -11.90
N HIS A 145 7.46 -0.28 -11.19
CA HIS A 145 8.35 0.30 -10.18
C HIS A 145 7.86 0.00 -8.76
N PHE A 146 8.15 -1.21 -8.30
CA PHE A 146 8.03 -1.57 -6.89
C PHE A 146 9.35 -1.24 -6.19
N MET A 147 9.33 -0.46 -5.11
CA MET A 147 10.54 -0.17 -4.34
C MET A 147 10.67 -1.19 -3.21
N LEU A 148 11.47 -2.21 -3.47
CA LEU A 148 11.90 -3.17 -2.46
C LEU A 148 13.10 -2.60 -1.72
N ARG A 149 13.06 -2.66 -0.39
CA ARG A 149 14.28 -2.66 0.42
C ARG A 149 14.82 -4.09 0.35
N GLU A 150 15.84 -4.32 -0.46
CA GLU A 150 16.69 -5.51 -0.31
C GLU A 150 17.62 -5.35 0.89
#